data_AF-A0A938YEJ5-F1
#
_entry.id   AF-A0A938YEJ5-F1
#
_cell.length_a   1.000
_cell.length_b   1.000
_cell.length_c   1.000
_cell.angle_alpha   90.00
_cell.angle_beta   90.00
_cell.angle_gamma   90.00
#
_symmetry.space_group_name_H-M   'P 1'
#
loop_
_entity.id
_entity.type
_entity.pdbx_description
1 polymer ?
#
loop_
_entity_poly.entity_id
_entity_poly.type
_entity_poly.pdbx_seq_one_letter_code
_entity_poly.pdbx_strand_id
1 'polypeptide(L)'
;MDGQWSLGQDIINQIGPPGEKPKGTVGAIPVVARLVFADGRQQWWPAQAVRWTRSAVLVAIRPPTGQLRASPWYLWLSAVDVTRVLQVTGGGVAPGVVPG
;
A
#
# COMPACT_ATOMS: atom_id res chain seq x y z
N MET A 1 -21.09 -16.05 -20.67
CA MET A 1 -20.32 -14.79 -20.63
C MET A 1 -19.66 -14.76 -19.27
N ASP A 2 -18.52 -15.42 -19.16
CA ASP A 2 -17.84 -15.63 -17.88
C ASP A 2 -17.04 -14.38 -17.54
N GLY A 3 -17.44 -13.71 -16.46
CA GLY A 3 -16.81 -12.51 -15.92
C GLY A 3 -15.39 -12.81 -15.46
N GLN A 4 -14.45 -12.73 -16.40
CA GLN A 4 -13.03 -12.77 -16.13
C GLN A 4 -12.63 -11.42 -15.53
N TRP A 5 -12.72 -11.32 -14.19
CA TRP A 5 -12.31 -10.14 -13.44
C TRP A 5 -10.79 -9.93 -13.52
N SER A 6 -10.35 -9.05 -14.41
CA SER A 6 -8.98 -8.53 -14.49
C SER A 6 -8.76 -7.43 -13.46
N LEU A 7 -8.68 -7.78 -12.17
CA LEU A 7 -8.68 -6.83 -11.03
C LEU A 7 -7.51 -5.82 -11.01
N GLY A 8 -6.47 -6.02 -11.82
CA GLY A 8 -5.36 -5.08 -11.98
C GLY A 8 -5.38 -4.25 -13.29
N GLN A 9 -6.30 -4.52 -14.22
CA GLN A 9 -6.37 -3.77 -15.49
C GLN A 9 -7.10 -2.43 -15.36
N ASP A 10 -7.88 -2.24 -14.30
CA ASP A 10 -8.59 -0.98 -14.06
C ASP A 10 -7.78 0.04 -13.26
N ILE A 11 -6.60 -0.31 -12.71
CA ILE A 11 -5.75 0.62 -11.97
C ILE A 11 -4.75 1.25 -12.95
N ILE A 12 -4.93 2.53 -13.25
CA ILE A 12 -4.22 3.22 -14.34
C ILE A 12 -2.93 3.91 -13.89
N ASN A 13 -2.68 4.07 -12.59
CA ASN A 13 -1.44 4.66 -12.07
C ASN A 13 -0.37 3.61 -11.70
N GLN A 14 -0.56 2.35 -12.10
CA GLN A 14 0.50 1.35 -12.01
C GLN A 14 1.61 1.65 -13.01
N ILE A 15 2.85 1.42 -12.61
CA ILE A 15 4.03 1.56 -13.45
C ILE A 15 4.70 0.20 -13.65
N GLY A 16 5.61 0.11 -14.63
CA GLY A 16 6.48 -1.06 -14.77
C GLY A 16 7.51 -1.15 -13.64
N PRO A 17 8.15 -2.32 -13.44
CA PRO A 17 9.27 -2.43 -12.54
C PRO A 17 10.36 -1.41 -12.88
N PRO A 18 10.87 -0.64 -11.91
CA PRO A 18 11.97 0.27 -12.16
C PRO A 18 13.24 -0.52 -12.51
N GLY A 19 14.07 0.01 -13.42
CA GLY A 19 15.40 -0.56 -13.70
C GLY A 19 16.41 -0.41 -12.56
N GLU A 20 16.05 0.36 -11.52
CA GLU A 20 16.88 0.59 -10.33
C GLU A 20 16.88 -0.63 -9.38
N LYS A 21 18.02 -0.90 -8.75
CA LYS A 21 18.10 -1.91 -7.69
C LYS A 21 17.29 -1.47 -6.45
N PRO A 22 16.49 -2.36 -5.84
CA PRO A 22 15.79 -2.05 -4.59
C PRO A 22 16.76 -1.65 -3.47
N LYS A 23 16.39 -0.62 -2.70
CA LYS A 23 17.11 -0.20 -1.51
C LYS A 23 16.76 -1.09 -0.33
N GLY A 24 17.64 -2.04 0.00
CA GLY A 24 17.65 -2.70 1.32
C GLY A 24 16.34 -3.42 1.71
N THR A 25 16.25 -3.79 2.99
CA THR A 25 15.44 -4.89 3.55
C THR A 25 14.09 -5.16 2.88
N VAL A 26 13.97 -6.37 2.35
CA VAL A 26 12.72 -7.01 1.94
C VAL A 26 11.88 -7.23 3.20
N GLY A 27 10.89 -6.39 3.44
CA GLY A 27 10.07 -6.45 4.64
C GLY A 27 8.79 -5.66 4.45
N ALA A 28 7.67 -6.23 4.92
CA ALA A 28 6.33 -5.70 4.73
C ALA A 28 6.09 -4.44 5.59
N ILE A 29 6.54 -3.27 5.11
CA ILE A 29 6.31 -1.97 5.78
C ILE A 29 4.85 -1.55 5.54
N PRO A 30 4.06 -1.24 6.58
CA PRO A 30 2.69 -0.74 6.39
C PRO A 30 2.71 0.63 5.71
N VAL A 31 1.95 0.74 4.62
CA VAL A 31 1.80 1.96 3.82
C VAL A 31 0.34 2.17 3.43
N VAL A 32 0.03 3.37 2.97
CA VAL A 32 -1.23 3.68 2.30
C VAL A 32 -0.91 4.00 0.85
N ALA A 33 -1.55 3.29 -0.08
CA ALA A 33 -1.32 3.41 -1.52
C ALA A 33 -2.50 4.12 -2.20
N ARG A 34 -2.21 5.12 -3.04
CA ARG A 34 -3.19 5.77 -3.90
C ARG A 34 -3.42 4.93 -5.14
N LEU A 35 -4.66 4.51 -5.35
CA LEU A 35 -5.12 3.79 -6.54
C LEU A 35 -5.98 4.74 -7.37
N VAL A 36 -5.63 4.90 -8.63
CA VAL A 36 -6.43 5.63 -9.62
C VAL A 36 -7.06 4.60 -10.54
N PHE A 37 -8.39 4.59 -10.59
CA PHE A 37 -9.16 3.66 -11.39
C PHE A 37 -9.48 4.27 -12.77
N ALA A 38 -9.71 3.41 -13.77
CA ALA A 38 -10.04 3.82 -15.14
C ALA A 38 -11.34 4.63 -15.23
N ASP A 39 -12.25 4.44 -14.27
CA ASP A 39 -13.48 5.23 -14.11
C ASP A 39 -13.25 6.64 -13.51
N GLY A 40 -11.98 7.01 -13.27
CA GLY A 40 -11.58 8.29 -12.71
C GLY A 40 -11.62 8.36 -11.19
N ARG A 41 -12.11 7.33 -10.48
CA ARG A 41 -12.10 7.30 -9.01
C ARG A 41 -10.68 7.19 -8.49
N GLN A 42 -10.44 7.85 -7.36
CA GLN A 42 -9.18 7.75 -6.62
C GLN A 42 -9.47 7.27 -5.20
N GLN A 43 -8.72 6.28 -4.74
CA GLN A 43 -8.89 5.71 -3.40
C GLN A 43 -7.54 5.47 -2.75
N TRP A 44 -7.48 5.62 -1.42
CA TRP A 44 -6.30 5.32 -0.62
C TRP A 44 -6.52 4.02 0.14
N TRP A 45 -5.74 3.00 -0.20
CA TRP A 45 -5.93 1.65 0.34
C TRP A 45 -4.76 1.25 1.24
N PRO A 46 -5.03 0.51 2.35
CA PRO A 46 -3.97 -0.06 3.16
C PRO A 46 -3.20 -1.11 2.35
N ALA A 47 -1.87 -1.07 2.46
CA ALA A 47 -0.98 -1.97 1.75
C ALA A 47 0.31 -2.26 2.53
N GLN A 48 1.08 -3.21 2.03
CA GLN A 48 2.42 -3.50 2.52
C GLN A 48 3.43 -3.18 1.43
N ALA A 49 4.42 -2.33 1.70
CA ALA A 49 5.54 -2.16 0.78
C ALA A 49 6.46 -3.38 0.85
N VAL A 50 6.75 -3.97 -0.31
CA VAL A 50 7.57 -5.19 -0.47
C VAL A 50 8.96 -4.83 -0.98
N ARG A 51 9.06 -3.84 -1.86
CA ARG A 51 10.33 -3.31 -2.41
C ARG A 51 10.24 -1.81 -2.57
N TRP A 52 11.35 -1.12 -2.32
CA TRP A 52 11.48 0.32 -2.50
C TRP A 52 12.65 0.63 -3.42
N THR A 53 12.46 1.54 -4.38
CA THR A 53 13.54 2.24 -5.07
C THR A 53 13.50 3.72 -4.69
N ARG A 54 14.25 4.58 -5.39
CA ARG A 54 14.14 6.03 -5.16
C ARG A 54 12.81 6.58 -5.65
N SER A 55 12.30 6.02 -6.74
CA SER A 55 11.16 6.57 -7.50
C SER A 55 9.90 5.71 -7.43
N ALA A 56 10.00 4.45 -6.99
CA ALA A 56 8.90 3.51 -7.05
C ALA A 56 8.84 2.57 -5.85
N VAL A 57 7.65 2.07 -5.57
CA VAL A 57 7.39 1.12 -4.50
C VAL A 57 6.55 -0.04 -5.03
N LEU A 58 7.01 -1.26 -4.82
CA LEU A 58 6.19 -2.45 -5.01
C LEU A 58 5.34 -2.62 -3.76
N VAL A 59 4.02 -2.52 -3.91
CA VAL A 59 3.06 -2.72 -2.83
C VAL A 59 2.31 -4.04 -3.00
N ALA A 60 1.99 -4.67 -1.88
CA ALA A 60 1.06 -5.79 -1.76
C ALA A 60 -0.23 -5.26 -1.13
N ILE A 61 -1.32 -5.26 -1.90
CA ILE A 61 -2.63 -4.76 -1.50
C ILE A 61 -3.56 -5.93 -1.25
N ARG A 62 -4.19 -5.98 -0.08
CA ARG A 62 -5.27 -6.95 0.18
C ARG A 62 -6.61 -6.26 -0.06
N PRO A 63 -7.37 -6.63 -1.10
CA PRO A 63 -8.69 -6.05 -1.32
C PRO A 63 -9.64 -6.37 -0.15
N PRO A 64 -10.60 -5.48 0.17
CA PRO A 64 -11.62 -5.73 1.18
C PRO A 64 -12.38 -7.03 0.90
N THR A 65 -12.75 -7.76 1.98
CA THR A 65 -13.38 -9.08 1.90
C THR A 65 -14.71 -9.06 1.13
N GLY A 66 -14.83 -9.95 0.15
CA GLY A 66 -15.99 -10.10 -0.74
C GLY A 66 -15.62 -10.74 -2.09
N GLN A 67 -14.35 -10.68 -2.48
CA GLN A 67 -13.81 -11.37 -3.65
C GLN A 67 -13.05 -12.64 -3.21
N LEU A 68 -13.62 -13.80 -3.52
CA LEU A 68 -13.06 -15.13 -3.29
C LEU A 68 -11.85 -15.40 -4.20
N ARG A 69 -10.71 -14.71 -3.99
CA ARG A 69 -9.34 -15.21 -4.18
C ARG A 69 -8.37 -14.41 -3.31
N ALA A 70 -7.85 -15.08 -2.27
CA ALA A 70 -7.07 -14.57 -1.13
C ALA A 70 -5.63 -14.09 -1.44
N SER A 71 -5.32 -13.69 -2.68
CA SER A 71 -3.97 -13.29 -3.09
C SER A 71 -3.83 -11.76 -3.11
N PRO A 72 -2.76 -11.20 -2.52
CA PRO A 72 -2.51 -9.76 -2.60
C PRO A 72 -2.22 -9.33 -4.03
N TRP A 73 -2.69 -8.14 -4.41
CA TRP A 73 -2.31 -7.49 -5.66
C TRP A 73 -0.94 -6.86 -5.50
N TYR A 74 -0.01 -7.25 -6.36
CA TYR A 74 1.34 -6.69 -6.40
C TYR A 74 1.42 -5.62 -7.49
N LEU A 75 1.56 -4.36 -7.08
CA LEU A 75 1.59 -3.22 -7.99
C LEU A 75 2.86 -2.40 -7.74
N TRP A 76 3.56 -2.04 -8.81
CA TRP A 76 4.54 -0.96 -8.74
C TRP A 76 3.80 0.36 -8.87
N LEU A 77 4.00 1.24 -7.90
CA LEU A 77 3.48 2.60 -7.88
C LEU A 77 4.62 3.60 -7.78
N SER A 78 4.39 4.82 -8.26
CA SER A 78 5.32 5.93 -7.98
C SER A 78 5.43 6.13 -6.47
N ALA A 79 6.61 6.49 -5.98
CA ALA A 79 6.82 6.78 -4.56
C ALA A 79 5.91 7.90 -4.03
N VAL A 80 5.44 8.81 -4.91
CA VAL A 80 4.49 9.87 -4.55
C VAL A 80 3.07 9.37 -4.31
N ASP A 81 2.74 8.17 -4.82
CA ASP A 81 1.44 7.51 -4.61
C ASP A 81 1.46 6.59 -3.38
N VAL A 82 2.54 6.58 -2.60
CA VAL A 82 2.70 5.70 -1.45
C VAL A 82 3.18 6.48 -0.23
N THR A 83 2.36 6.50 0.81
CA THR A 83 2.66 7.17 2.08
C THR A 83 2.97 6.13 3.16
N ARG A 84 4.09 6.32 3.88
CA ARG A 84 4.41 5.49 5.07
C ARG A 84 3.50 5.86 6.22
N VAL A 85 3.05 4.85 6.95
CA VAL A 85 2.32 5.06 8.21
C VAL A 85 3.34 5.33 9.31
N LEU A 86 3.28 6.53 9.92
CA LEU A 86 3.98 6.80 11.17
C LEU A 86 3.19 6.14 12.30
N GLN A 87 3.79 5.17 12.98
CA GLN A 87 3.27 4.70 14.26
C GLN A 87 3.65 5.75 15.30
N VAL A 88 2.67 6.47 15.84
CA VAL A 88 2.89 7.20 17.10
C VAL A 88 3.00 6.13 18.17
N THR A 89 4.21 5.74 18.55
CA THR A 89 4.41 5.02 19.81
C THR A 89 3.92 5.98 20.90
N GLY A 90 2.76 5.67 21.49
CA GLY A 90 2.21 6.45 22.58
C GLY A 90 3.28 6.56 23.67
N GLY A 91 3.87 7.74 23.81
CA GLY A 91 4.69 8.07 24.97
C GLY A 91 3.83 7.82 26.20
N GLY A 92 4.35 7.02 27.12
CA GLY A 92 3.63 6.60 28.32
C GLY A 92 2.99 7.79 29.02
N VAL A 93 1.67 7.83 29.03
CA VAL A 93 0.95 8.62 30.01
C VAL A 93 1.01 7.79 31.28
N ALA A 94 2.01 8.06 32.13
CA ALA A 94 1.97 7.58 33.50
C ALA A 94 0.66 8.10 34.12
N PRO A 95 -0.18 7.25 34.72
CA PRO A 95 -1.39 7.72 35.39
C PRO A 95 -0.96 8.70 36.48
N GLY A 96 -1.35 9.96 36.31
CA GLY A 96 -0.98 11.04 37.22
C GLY A 96 -1.44 10.73 38.64
N VAL A 97 -0.48 10.70 39.56
CA VAL A 97 -0.74 10.85 40.99
C VAL A 97 -1.35 12.23 41.19
N VAL A 98 -2.58 12.27 41.68
CA VAL A 98 -3.23 13.50 42.14
C VAL A 98 -2.70 13.74 43.56
N PRO A 99 -1.98 14.85 43.86
CA PRO A 99 -1.66 15.19 45.24
C PRO A 99 -2.92 15.75 45.90
N GLY A 100 -3.28 15.16 47.05
CA GLY A 100 -4.18 15.77 48.04
C GLY A 100 -3.43 16.67 48.99
#